data_AF-A0A920UD48-F1
#
_entry.id   AF-A0A920UD48-F1
#
_cell.length_a   1.000
_cell.length_b   1.000
_cell.length_c   1.000
_cell.angle_alpha   90.00
_cell.angle_beta   90.00
_cell.angle_gamma   90.00
#
_symmetry.space_group_name_H-M   'P 1'
#
loop_
_entity.id
_entity.type
_entity.pdbx_description
1 polymer ?
#
loop_
_entity_poly.entity_id
_entity_poly.type
_entity_poly.pdbx_seq_one_letter_code
_entity_poly.pdbx_strand_id
1 'polypeptide(L)'
;MVPGLQYSSKVGSSGYAVKPFSFVDDQILMNKKQFIEGLNLEGQRVLTRVDFNVPLNDELNITDNGRIKAALPTVNYIIENGGKAVLMSHLGRPGGERSESMSLKPAAVELSRLLGQIVTLAPDCIGEEVKTLVNGMQNGDVVLLENLRFHKAETKNDLRFVKHWQKMETFM
;
A
#
# COMPACT_ATOMS: atom_id res chain seq x y z
N MET A 1 32.35 -17.06 19.67
CA MET A 1 32.12 -17.34 18.23
C MET A 1 30.73 -17.91 18.09
N VAL A 2 29.83 -17.15 17.44
CA VAL A 2 28.38 -17.35 17.48
C VAL A 2 27.95 -18.64 16.76
N PRO A 3 27.22 -19.56 17.41
CA PRO A 3 26.60 -20.72 16.77
C PRO A 3 25.08 -20.55 16.61
N GLY A 4 24.56 -21.04 15.47
CA GLY A 4 23.21 -21.63 15.39
C GLY A 4 22.07 -20.70 15.02
N LEU A 5 21.72 -20.64 13.72
CA LEU A 5 20.35 -20.41 13.29
C LEU A 5 19.81 -21.74 12.75
N GLN A 6 19.07 -22.45 13.61
CA GLN A 6 18.21 -23.56 13.21
C GLN A 6 17.01 -23.00 12.44
N TYR A 7 16.86 -23.44 11.19
CA TYR A 7 15.59 -23.32 10.47
C TYR A 7 14.60 -24.32 11.06
N SER A 8 13.62 -23.82 11.82
CA SER A 8 12.47 -24.61 12.24
C SER A 8 11.45 -24.67 11.11
N SER A 9 11.33 -25.86 10.52
CA SER A 9 10.24 -26.26 9.64
C SER A 9 8.98 -26.54 10.49
N LYS A 10 7.90 -25.76 10.32
CA LYS A 10 6.51 -26.28 10.36
C LYS A 10 5.43 -25.23 10.08
N VAL A 11 4.49 -25.70 9.25
CA VAL A 11 3.09 -25.27 8.98
C VAL A 11 2.90 -24.02 8.10
N GLY A 12 2.31 -24.27 6.93
CA GLY A 12 1.91 -23.25 5.97
C GLY A 12 0.85 -22.31 6.56
N SER A 13 1.13 -21.03 6.48
CA SER A 13 0.12 -19.99 6.40
C SER A 13 0.51 -19.13 5.21
N SER A 14 -0.44 -18.83 4.34
CA SER A 14 -0.30 -17.86 3.24
C SER A 14 -0.18 -16.43 3.77
N GLY A 15 0.44 -16.24 4.94
CA GLY A 15 0.27 -15.07 5.79
C GLY A 15 0.75 -13.81 5.11
N TYR A 16 -0.15 -12.84 4.99
CA TYR A 16 0.16 -11.55 4.39
C TYR A 16 1.04 -10.79 5.37
N ALA A 17 2.33 -10.73 5.06
CA ALA A 17 3.29 -10.16 5.96
C ALA A 17 3.33 -8.64 5.88
N VAL A 18 3.10 -7.99 7.01
CA VAL A 18 3.41 -6.58 7.20
C VAL A 18 4.83 -6.42 7.71
N LYS A 19 5.51 -5.39 7.22
CA LYS A 19 6.82 -5.00 7.73
C LYS A 19 6.60 -3.74 8.54
N PRO A 20 6.53 -3.83 9.88
CA PRO A 20 6.50 -2.63 10.70
C PRO A 20 7.79 -1.86 10.48
N PHE A 21 7.68 -0.56 10.32
CA PHE A 21 8.82 0.33 10.33
C PHE A 21 8.68 1.30 11.51
N SER A 22 9.75 1.44 12.28
CA SER A 22 9.86 2.46 13.31
C SER A 22 10.89 3.51 12.89
N PHE A 23 10.81 4.71 13.45
CA PHE A 23 11.85 5.71 13.27
C PHE A 23 12.59 5.89 14.59
N VAL A 24 13.90 5.70 14.56
CA VAL A 24 14.81 6.00 15.66
C VAL A 24 15.86 6.96 15.10
N ASP A 25 15.98 8.16 15.70
CA ASP A 25 16.94 9.20 15.28
C ASP A 25 16.93 9.49 13.78
N ASP A 26 15.74 9.72 13.21
CA ASP A 26 15.51 9.96 11.77
C ASP A 26 15.93 8.81 10.83
N GLN A 27 16.23 7.62 11.36
CA GLN A 27 16.49 6.41 10.58
C GLN A 27 15.28 5.48 10.58
N ILE A 28 14.99 4.90 9.40
CA ILE A 28 13.97 3.86 9.24
C ILE A 28 14.53 2.55 9.82
N LEU A 29 14.01 2.11 10.96
CA LEU A 29 14.29 0.80 11.53
C LEU A 29 13.24 -0.21 11.02
N MET A 30 13.69 -1.23 10.31
CA MET A 30 12.85 -2.39 10.01
C MET A 30 12.70 -3.23 11.29
N ASN A 31 11.48 -3.34 11.81
CA ASN A 31 11.22 -4.26 12.91
C ASN A 31 11.04 -5.69 12.36
N LYS A 32 10.94 -6.65 13.28
CA LYS A 32 10.66 -8.05 12.95
C LYS A 32 9.40 -8.15 12.09
N LYS A 33 9.46 -8.93 11.00
CA LYS A 33 8.33 -9.24 10.11
C LYS A 33 7.15 -9.73 10.96
N GLN A 34 6.00 -9.08 10.81
CA GLN A 34 4.75 -9.47 11.43
C GLN A 34 3.76 -9.92 10.35
N PHE A 35 2.72 -10.62 10.76
CA PHE A 35 1.65 -11.10 9.90
C PHE A 35 0.39 -10.33 10.27
N ILE A 36 -0.39 -9.88 9.28
CA ILE A 36 -1.61 -9.10 9.55
C ILE A 36 -2.60 -9.87 10.41
N GLU A 37 -2.54 -11.20 10.35
CA GLU A 37 -3.40 -12.10 11.11
C GLU A 37 -3.16 -12.07 12.63
N GLY A 38 -2.05 -11.46 13.07
CA GLY A 38 -1.73 -11.25 14.48
C GLY A 38 -2.06 -9.85 15.02
N LEU A 39 -2.69 -8.99 14.23
CA LEU A 39 -2.92 -7.58 14.55
C LEU A 39 -4.41 -7.28 14.76
N ASN A 40 -4.72 -6.37 15.69
CA ASN A 40 -6.07 -5.80 15.79
C ASN A 40 -6.22 -4.67 14.77
N LEU A 41 -7.03 -4.87 13.73
CA LEU A 41 -7.21 -3.90 12.65
C LEU A 41 -8.42 -2.99 12.85
N GLU A 42 -9.27 -3.25 13.85
CA GLU A 42 -10.54 -2.53 14.02
C GLU A 42 -10.32 -1.03 14.29
N GLY A 43 -10.89 -0.18 13.41
CA GLY A 43 -10.74 1.27 13.48
C GLY A 43 -9.41 1.80 12.94
N GLN A 44 -8.51 0.93 12.50
CA GLN A 44 -7.12 1.26 12.20
C GLN A 44 -6.89 1.52 10.73
N ARG A 45 -6.02 2.49 10.43
CA ARG A 45 -5.52 2.69 9.07
C ARG A 45 -4.31 1.81 8.83
N VAL A 46 -4.40 1.00 7.78
CA VAL A 46 -3.37 0.06 7.36
C VAL A 46 -2.78 0.53 6.04
N LEU A 47 -1.60 1.14 6.10
CA LEU A 47 -0.85 1.53 4.92
C LEU A 47 -0.23 0.28 4.28
N THR A 48 -0.66 -0.04 3.07
CA THR A 48 -0.31 -1.29 2.40
C THR A 48 0.40 -1.01 1.09
N ARG A 49 1.66 -1.42 0.98
CA ARG A 49 2.40 -1.38 -0.28
C ARG A 49 1.98 -2.55 -1.17
N VAL A 50 1.41 -2.25 -2.32
CA VAL A 50 0.96 -3.24 -3.32
C VAL A 50 1.73 -3.07 -4.63
N ASP A 51 1.77 -4.11 -5.45
CA ASP A 51 2.34 -4.05 -6.81
C ASP A 51 1.22 -3.97 -7.84
N PHE A 52 0.83 -2.76 -8.24
CA PHE A 52 -0.11 -2.48 -9.33
C PHE A 52 0.61 -1.98 -10.57
N ASN A 53 1.88 -2.34 -10.76
CA ASN A 53 2.60 -2.09 -11.99
C ASN A 53 2.15 -3.11 -13.06
N VAL A 54 0.93 -2.91 -13.55
CA VAL A 54 0.25 -3.77 -14.53
C VAL A 54 0.42 -3.23 -15.96
N PRO A 55 0.44 -4.10 -16.98
CA PRO A 55 0.48 -3.65 -18.36
C PRO A 55 -0.84 -2.98 -18.75
N LEU A 56 -0.73 -1.87 -19.48
CA LEU A 56 -1.85 -1.15 -20.08
C LEU A 56 -1.73 -1.23 -21.62
N ASN A 57 -2.86 -1.22 -22.33
CA ASN A 57 -2.89 -1.02 -23.78
C ASN A 57 -2.87 0.48 -24.15
N ASP A 58 -2.94 0.79 -25.46
CA ASP A 58 -2.92 2.17 -25.98
C ASP A 58 -4.10 3.03 -25.49
N GLU A 59 -5.20 2.39 -25.10
CA GLU A 59 -6.39 3.05 -24.52
C GLU A 59 -6.32 3.16 -22.99
N LEU A 60 -5.16 2.81 -22.39
CA LEU A 60 -4.93 2.78 -20.94
C LEU A 60 -5.77 1.76 -20.17
N ASN A 61 -6.29 0.74 -20.86
CA ASN A 61 -7.00 -0.38 -20.26
C ASN A 61 -6.02 -1.46 -19.79
N ILE A 62 -6.29 -2.06 -18.63
CA ILE A 62 -5.47 -3.14 -18.07
C ILE A 62 -5.61 -4.39 -18.93
N THR A 63 -4.48 -4.93 -19.41
CA THR A 63 -4.46 -6.16 -20.22
C THR A 63 -4.19 -7.41 -19.39
N ASP A 64 -3.57 -7.27 -18.22
CA ASP A 64 -3.36 -8.33 -17.24
C ASP A 64 -3.55 -7.79 -15.81
N ASN A 65 -4.55 -8.32 -15.10
CA ASN A 65 -4.90 -7.93 -13.73
C ASN A 65 -4.36 -8.89 -12.65
N GLY A 66 -3.46 -9.82 -13.00
CA GLY A 66 -2.93 -10.83 -12.08
C GLY A 66 -2.31 -10.22 -10.82
N ARG A 67 -1.60 -9.09 -10.94
CA ARG A 67 -1.01 -8.40 -9.78
C ARG A 67 -2.05 -7.73 -8.88
N ILE A 68 -3.14 -7.21 -9.46
CA ILE A 68 -4.24 -6.63 -8.68
C ILE A 68 -4.96 -7.73 -7.91
N LYS A 69 -5.24 -8.86 -8.56
CA LYS A 69 -5.84 -10.04 -7.91
C LYS A 69 -5.00 -10.57 -6.76
N ALA A 70 -3.68 -10.56 -6.90
CA ALA A 70 -2.76 -11.00 -5.85
C ALA A 70 -2.83 -10.14 -4.57
N ALA A 71 -3.30 -8.89 -4.66
CA ALA A 71 -3.47 -8.02 -3.49
C ALA A 71 -4.83 -8.20 -2.80
N LEU A 72 -5.84 -8.75 -3.49
CA LEU A 72 -7.21 -8.86 -2.97
C LEU A 72 -7.29 -9.53 -1.59
N PRO A 73 -6.59 -10.65 -1.33
CA PRO A 73 -6.73 -11.29 -0.04
C PRO A 73 -6.24 -10.43 1.14
N THR A 74 -5.15 -9.67 0.96
CA THR A 74 -4.66 -8.72 1.98
C THR A 74 -5.68 -7.61 2.21
N VAL A 75 -6.22 -7.05 1.13
CA VAL A 75 -7.19 -5.94 1.22
C VAL A 75 -8.48 -6.40 1.87
N ASN A 76 -9.00 -7.57 1.46
CA ASN A 76 -10.18 -8.21 2.06
C ASN A 76 -9.96 -8.46 3.56
N TYR A 77 -8.79 -9.00 3.95
CA TYR A 77 -8.51 -9.21 5.36
C TYR A 77 -8.57 -7.91 6.17
N ILE A 78 -8.01 -6.81 5.65
CA ILE A 78 -8.04 -5.51 6.32
C ILE A 78 -9.49 -5.03 6.53
N ILE A 79 -10.30 -5.03 5.47
CA ILE A 79 -11.67 -4.51 5.53
C ILE A 79 -12.60 -5.41 6.36
N GLU A 80 -12.46 -6.74 6.26
CA GLU A 80 -13.28 -7.71 6.99
C GLU A 80 -13.01 -7.68 8.50
N ASN A 81 -11.80 -7.26 8.90
CA ASN A 81 -11.41 -7.08 10.31
C ASN A 81 -11.56 -5.62 10.78
N GLY A 82 -12.39 -4.81 10.10
CA GLY A 82 -12.75 -3.47 10.53
C GLY A 82 -11.67 -2.40 10.33
N GLY A 83 -10.62 -2.71 9.57
CA GLY A 83 -9.56 -1.78 9.20
C GLY A 83 -9.92 -0.90 8.01
N LYS A 84 -9.07 0.10 7.77
CA LYS A 84 -9.16 1.08 6.69
C LYS A 84 -7.94 0.92 5.80
N ALA A 85 -8.12 0.45 4.58
CA ALA A 85 -7.01 0.11 3.70
C ALA A 85 -6.52 1.35 2.95
N VAL A 86 -5.28 1.78 3.21
CA VAL A 86 -4.60 2.84 2.45
C VAL A 86 -3.55 2.19 1.57
N LEU A 87 -3.82 2.05 0.28
CA LEU A 87 -2.97 1.34 -0.67
C LEU A 87 -2.00 2.31 -1.34
N MET A 88 -0.77 1.87 -1.53
CA MET A 88 0.23 2.64 -2.28
C MET A 88 0.97 1.76 -3.29
N SER A 89 1.15 2.28 -4.49
CA SER A 89 1.81 1.57 -5.57
C SER A 89 2.49 2.50 -6.56
N HIS A 90 3.17 1.90 -7.53
CA HIS A 90 3.75 2.63 -8.64
C HIS A 90 3.32 2.00 -9.95
N LEU A 91 3.29 2.80 -11.00
CA LEU A 91 3.07 2.35 -12.36
C LEU A 91 4.16 2.94 -13.26
N GLY A 92 4.84 2.08 -14.02
CA GLY A 92 5.89 2.50 -14.93
C GLY A 92 7.03 3.27 -14.26
N ARG A 93 7.68 4.16 -15.00
CA ARG A 93 8.80 5.01 -14.54
C ARG A 93 8.64 6.43 -15.08
N PRO A 94 7.71 7.23 -14.52
CA PRO A 94 7.40 8.57 -15.02
C PRO A 94 8.48 9.63 -14.76
N GLY A 95 9.66 9.25 -14.23
CA GLY A 95 10.76 10.20 -13.99
C GLY A 95 10.46 11.31 -12.97
N GLY A 96 9.37 11.18 -12.20
CA GLY A 96 8.91 12.22 -11.28
C GLY A 96 8.12 13.35 -11.94
N GLU A 97 7.49 13.07 -13.08
CA GLU A 97 6.53 13.97 -13.74
C GLU A 97 5.15 13.29 -13.77
N ARG A 98 4.09 14.07 -13.63
CA ARG A 98 2.73 13.51 -13.70
C ARG A 98 2.38 13.22 -15.15
N SER A 99 1.87 12.01 -15.41
CA SER A 99 1.35 11.62 -16.71
C SER A 99 0.08 10.80 -16.53
N GLU A 100 -0.99 11.16 -17.25
CA GLU A 100 -2.24 10.41 -17.22
C GLU A 100 -2.04 8.94 -17.65
N SER A 101 -1.14 8.70 -18.61
CA SER A 101 -0.78 7.35 -19.07
C SER A 101 -0.09 6.48 -18.02
N MET A 102 0.34 7.08 -16.91
CA MET A 102 0.96 6.38 -15.78
C MET A 102 0.21 6.63 -14.45
N SER A 103 -1.05 7.08 -14.51
CA SER A 103 -1.92 7.16 -13.33
C SER A 103 -2.36 5.75 -12.87
N LEU A 104 -2.60 5.59 -11.58
CA LEU A 104 -3.17 4.38 -10.99
C LEU A 104 -4.70 4.31 -11.13
N LYS A 105 -5.34 5.27 -11.81
CA LYS A 105 -6.79 5.28 -12.06
C LYS A 105 -7.32 3.98 -12.66
N PRO A 106 -6.71 3.35 -13.68
CA PRO A 106 -7.19 2.06 -14.19
C PRO A 106 -7.16 0.97 -13.12
N ALA A 107 -6.13 0.96 -12.26
CA ALA A 107 -6.01 -0.01 -11.18
C ALA A 107 -7.06 0.21 -10.07
N ALA A 108 -7.40 1.47 -9.73
CA ALA A 108 -8.48 1.79 -8.79
C ALA A 108 -9.84 1.27 -9.28
N VAL A 109 -10.13 1.48 -10.58
CA VAL A 109 -11.39 1.02 -11.20
C VAL A 109 -11.47 -0.51 -11.19
N GLU A 110 -10.40 -1.19 -11.60
CA GLU A 110 -10.38 -2.65 -11.64
C GLU A 110 -10.44 -3.26 -10.23
N LEU A 111 -9.73 -2.67 -9.25
CA LEU A 111 -9.81 -3.10 -7.86
C LEU A 111 -11.22 -2.92 -7.29
N SER A 112 -11.88 -1.79 -7.59
CA SER A 112 -13.29 -1.57 -7.18
C SER A 112 -14.20 -2.66 -7.72
N ARG A 113 -14.04 -3.00 -9.00
CA ARG A 113 -14.81 -4.07 -9.66
C ARG A 113 -14.58 -5.43 -9.01
N LEU A 114 -13.34 -5.74 -8.64
CA LEU A 114 -12.98 -7.02 -8.03
C LEU A 114 -13.43 -7.13 -6.57
N LEU A 115 -13.41 -6.03 -5.81
CA LEU A 115 -13.87 -5.99 -4.42
C LEU A 115 -15.40 -5.88 -4.29
N GLY A 116 -16.08 -5.40 -5.32
CA GLY A 116 -17.52 -5.12 -5.25
C GLY A 116 -17.87 -3.89 -4.41
N GLN A 117 -16.90 -3.00 -4.17
CA GLN A 117 -17.08 -1.74 -3.44
C GLN A 117 -16.24 -0.63 -4.07
N ILE A 118 -16.49 0.62 -3.67
CA ILE A 118 -15.78 1.78 -4.20
C ILE A 118 -14.35 1.83 -3.62
N VAL A 119 -13.35 1.90 -4.50
CA VAL A 119 -11.98 2.29 -4.14
C VAL A 119 -11.77 3.73 -4.54
N THR A 120 -11.49 4.59 -3.57
CA THR A 120 -11.24 6.02 -3.83
C THR A 120 -9.79 6.22 -4.25
N LEU A 121 -9.57 6.73 -5.45
CA LEU A 121 -8.23 7.19 -5.87
C LEU A 121 -7.97 8.58 -5.26
N ALA A 122 -6.88 8.71 -4.51
CA ALA A 122 -6.45 9.99 -3.99
C ALA A 122 -5.89 10.87 -5.13
N PRO A 123 -6.05 12.20 -5.04
CA PRO A 123 -5.54 13.14 -6.06
C PRO A 123 -4.01 13.20 -6.09
N ASP A 124 -3.33 12.66 -5.09
CA ASP A 124 -1.88 12.55 -5.02
C ASP A 124 -1.50 11.43 -4.00
N CYS A 125 -0.22 11.18 -3.78
CA CYS A 125 0.29 10.31 -2.72
C CYS A 125 0.75 11.05 -1.46
N ILE A 126 0.79 12.38 -1.51
CA ILE A 126 1.14 13.28 -0.40
C ILE A 126 0.32 14.58 -0.48
N GLY A 127 0.30 15.37 0.59
CA GLY A 127 -0.37 16.68 0.63
C GLY A 127 -1.58 16.72 1.57
N GLU A 128 -2.12 17.91 1.78
CA GLU A 128 -3.22 18.14 2.73
C GLU A 128 -4.53 17.48 2.28
N GLU A 129 -4.81 17.46 0.98
CA GLU A 129 -6.01 16.81 0.45
C GLU A 129 -6.00 15.30 0.69
N VAL A 130 -4.83 14.65 0.52
CA VAL A 130 -4.64 13.23 0.83
C VAL A 130 -4.82 12.97 2.33
N LYS A 131 -4.30 13.83 3.21
CA LYS A 131 -4.48 13.69 4.66
C LYS A 131 -5.96 13.82 5.05
N THR A 132 -6.66 14.81 4.51
CA THR A 132 -8.09 15.01 4.75
C THR A 132 -8.88 13.78 4.29
N LEU A 133 -8.59 13.27 3.09
CA LEU A 133 -9.21 12.07 2.56
C LEU A 133 -9.00 10.85 3.48
N VAL A 134 -7.75 10.59 3.88
CA VAL A 134 -7.39 9.45 4.74
C VAL A 134 -7.97 9.60 6.16
N ASN A 135 -8.06 10.81 6.69
CA ASN A 135 -8.68 11.09 7.99
C ASN A 135 -10.19 10.92 7.97
N GLY A 136 -10.83 11.15 6.82
CA GLY A 136 -12.28 10.98 6.63
C GLY A 136 -12.72 9.52 6.42
N MET A 137 -11.79 8.57 6.32
CA MET A 137 -12.12 7.16 6.07
C MET A 137 -12.94 6.53 7.20
N GLN A 138 -13.93 5.74 6.82
CA GLN A 138 -14.71 4.84 7.66
C GLN A 138 -14.09 3.43 7.68
N ASN A 139 -14.51 2.61 8.63
CA ASN A 139 -14.06 1.21 8.70
C ASN A 139 -14.54 0.46 7.45
N GLY A 140 -13.64 -0.30 6.83
CA GLY A 140 -13.89 -0.97 5.55
C GLY A 140 -13.55 -0.15 4.31
N ASP A 141 -13.31 1.16 4.44
CA ASP A 141 -12.96 2.00 3.29
C ASP A 141 -11.60 1.60 2.69
N VAL A 142 -11.51 1.73 1.37
CA VAL A 142 -10.28 1.51 0.60
C VAL A 142 -9.93 2.78 -0.17
N VAL A 143 -8.75 3.33 0.11
CA VAL A 143 -8.15 4.45 -0.61
C VAL A 143 -6.89 3.95 -1.33
N LEU A 144 -6.76 4.25 -2.62
CA LEU A 144 -5.52 4.06 -3.38
C LEU A 144 -4.85 5.41 -3.57
N LEU A 145 -3.63 5.57 -3.06
CA LEU A 145 -2.79 6.73 -3.35
C LEU A 145 -2.39 6.75 -4.82
N GLU A 146 -2.21 7.95 -5.38
CA GLU A 146 -1.72 8.09 -6.75
C GLU A 146 -0.25 7.60 -6.88
N ASN A 147 0.21 7.40 -8.11
CA ASN A 147 1.52 6.84 -8.43
C ASN A 147 2.66 7.51 -7.65
N LEU A 148 3.28 6.73 -6.77
CA LEU A 148 4.35 7.22 -5.89
C LEU A 148 5.53 7.81 -6.69
N ARG A 149 5.78 7.31 -7.91
CA ARG A 149 6.86 7.76 -8.77
C ARG A 149 6.59 9.08 -9.49
N PHE A 150 5.44 9.70 -9.32
CA PHE A 150 5.21 11.09 -9.74
C PHE A 150 6.03 12.09 -8.95
N HIS A 151 6.60 11.69 -7.82
CA HIS A 151 7.50 12.53 -7.03
C HIS A 151 8.93 12.02 -7.10
N LYS A 152 9.85 12.84 -7.61
CA LYS A 152 11.30 12.53 -7.68
C LYS A 152 11.91 12.14 -6.32
N ALA A 153 11.26 12.52 -5.23
CA ALA A 153 11.66 12.24 -3.87
C ALA A 153 11.53 10.75 -3.47
N GLU A 154 10.62 9.96 -4.09
CA GLU A 154 10.55 8.51 -3.80
C GLU A 154 11.80 7.79 -4.34
N THR A 155 12.25 8.13 -5.55
CA THR A 155 13.40 7.48 -6.19
C THR A 155 14.72 7.70 -5.43
N LYS A 156 14.75 8.66 -4.50
CA LYS A 156 15.93 9.00 -3.68
C LYS A 156 15.87 8.49 -2.24
N ASN A 157 14.83 7.73 -1.86
CA ASN A 157 14.59 7.30 -0.47
C ASN A 157 14.60 8.50 0.52
N ASP A 158 14.02 9.62 0.11
CA ASP A 158 14.02 10.85 0.90
C ASP A 158 13.14 10.66 2.15
N LEU A 159 13.75 10.80 3.33
CA LEU A 159 13.10 10.65 4.64
C LEU A 159 11.88 11.56 4.81
N ARG A 160 11.82 12.70 4.11
CA ARG A 160 10.66 13.62 4.14
C ARG A 160 9.41 13.02 3.48
N PHE A 161 9.60 12.10 2.54
CA PHE A 161 8.53 11.40 1.86
C PHE A 161 7.94 10.32 2.77
N VAL A 162 8.79 9.57 3.45
CA VAL A 162 8.36 8.52 4.39
C VAL A 162 7.64 9.13 5.61
N LYS A 163 8.09 10.31 6.09
CA LYS A 163 7.40 11.06 7.16
C LYS A 163 5.98 11.50 6.81
N HIS A 164 5.62 11.66 5.53
CA HIS A 164 4.23 11.96 5.14
C HIS A 164 3.32 10.75 5.33
N TRP A 165 3.81 9.55 5.00
CA TRP A 165 3.06 8.30 5.14
C TRP A 165 2.93 7.85 6.59
N GLN A 166 3.92 8.14 7.45
CA GLN A 166 3.81 7.90 8.89
C GLN A 166 2.59 8.59 9.52
N LYS A 167 2.23 9.79 9.04
CA LYS A 167 1.06 10.52 9.55
C LYS A 167 -0.26 9.91 9.09
N MET A 168 -0.22 9.01 8.10
CA MET A 168 -1.38 8.33 7.52
C MET A 168 -1.54 6.90 8.05
N GLU A 169 -0.45 6.27 8.50
CA GLU A 169 -0.40 4.93 9.08
C GLU A 169 -0.76 4.95 10.58
N THR A 170 -1.45 3.92 11.08
CA THR A 170 -1.76 3.81 12.52
C THR A 170 -1.31 2.47 13.13
N PHE A 171 -0.83 1.52 12.33
CA PHE A 171 -0.30 0.24 12.83
C PHE A 171 1.17 0.02 12.48
N MET A 172 1.95 -0.16 13.54
CA MET A 172 3.33 -0.68 13.61
C MET A 172 3.23 -2.16 13.98
#